data_AF-A0A8W8IJR0-F1
#
_entry.id   AF-A0A8W8IJR0-F1
#
_cell.length_a   1.000
_cell.length_b   1.000
_cell.length_c   1.000
_cell.angle_alpha   90.00
_cell.angle_beta   90.00
_cell.angle_gamma   90.00
#
_symmetry.space_group_name_H-M   'P 1'
#
loop_
_entity.id
_entity.type
_entity.pdbx_description
1 polymer ?
#
loop_
_entity_poly.entity_id
_entity_poly.type
_entity_poly.pdbx_seq_one_letter_code
_entity_poly.pdbx_strand_id
1 'polypeptide(L)'
;MSLRRFLLERGIDEDIVRKMEEEKIDIDVIQEISDNDLEKYLQCKGDRIAVKAFASEQKNKDTDNERKLALIDSLRKRMGVPNMSDTDDEETTIGKKRPYSFSRKFKKRKQAEIASKPDRAMVVGFAILDSSAKAYRQIRAPLGGGTRYARVNKNTRKNELIKIICPLFFPDGKNCHGNINDYSFDISTDVHGTQLMQNESIEEITRRL
;
A
#
# COMPACT_ATOMS: atom_id res chain seq x y z
N MET A 1 -6.06 25.85 -11.73
CA MET A 1 -6.07 27.20 -12.34
C MET A 1 -7.10 27.17 -13.45
N SER A 2 -8.04 28.12 -13.51
CA SER A 2 -9.01 28.17 -14.62
C SER A 2 -8.35 28.79 -15.86
N LEU A 3 -8.78 28.36 -17.06
CA LEU A 3 -8.27 28.86 -18.34
C LEU A 3 -8.34 30.40 -18.43
N ARG A 4 -9.47 30.99 -18.02
CA ARG A 4 -9.66 32.45 -17.93
C ARG A 4 -8.56 33.15 -17.12
N ARG A 5 -8.25 32.65 -15.92
CA ARG A 5 -7.20 33.25 -15.06
C ARG A 5 -5.82 33.14 -15.71
N PHE A 6 -5.53 32.01 -16.35
CA PHE A 6 -4.27 31.81 -17.07
C PHE A 6 -4.10 32.79 -18.23
N LEU A 7 -5.17 33.10 -18.97
CA LEU A 7 -5.13 34.06 -20.07
C LEU A 7 -4.92 35.49 -19.56
N LEU A 8 -5.59 35.87 -18.48
CA LEU A 8 -5.45 37.20 -17.86
C LEU A 8 -4.07 37.43 -17.25
N GLU A 9 -3.48 36.42 -16.59
CA GLU A 9 -2.12 36.51 -16.04
C GLU A 9 -1.05 36.69 -17.13
N ARG A 10 -1.31 36.21 -18.35
CA ARG A 10 -0.44 36.44 -19.51
C ARG A 10 -0.64 37.79 -20.18
N GLY A 11 -1.59 38.60 -19.72
CA GLY A 11 -1.85 39.93 -20.27
C GLY A 11 -2.64 39.91 -21.58
N ILE A 12 -3.48 38.90 -21.79
CA ILE A 12 -4.40 38.85 -22.93
C ILE A 12 -5.62 39.73 -22.62
N ASP A 13 -6.06 40.53 -23.60
CA ASP A 13 -7.18 41.45 -23.45
C ASP A 13 -8.48 40.73 -23.05
N GLU A 14 -9.19 41.31 -22.07
CA GLU A 14 -10.45 40.75 -21.56
C GLU A 14 -11.52 40.58 -22.64
N ASP A 15 -11.50 41.42 -23.68
CA ASP A 15 -12.43 41.31 -24.81
C ASP A 15 -12.19 40.05 -25.65
N ILE A 16 -10.93 39.61 -25.77
CA ILE A 16 -10.56 38.38 -26.48
C ILE A 16 -10.96 37.18 -25.63
N VAL A 17 -10.70 37.24 -24.32
CA VAL A 17 -11.11 36.19 -23.38
C VAL A 17 -12.64 36.02 -23.36
N ARG A 18 -13.39 37.13 -23.40
CA ARG A 18 -14.86 37.09 -23.49
C ARG A 18 -15.34 36.45 -24.79
N LYS A 19 -14.72 36.76 -25.94
CA LYS A 19 -15.04 36.09 -27.21
C LYS A 19 -14.74 34.59 -27.18
N MET A 20 -13.62 34.19 -26.57
CA MET A 20 -13.29 32.77 -26.39
C MET A 20 -14.33 32.06 -25.51
N GLU A 21 -14.85 32.71 -24.47
CA GLU A 21 -15.92 32.17 -23.62
C GLU A 21 -17.27 32.09 -24.36
N GLU A 22 -17.63 33.12 -25.14
CA GLU A 22 -18.85 33.15 -25.98
C GLU A 22 -18.85 32.02 -27.01
N GLU A 23 -17.69 31.74 -27.61
CA GLU A 23 -17.50 30.66 -28.58
C GLU A 23 -17.21 29.30 -27.95
N LYS A 24 -17.26 29.20 -26.62
CA LYS A 24 -17.04 27.97 -25.84
C LYS A 24 -15.69 27.29 -26.13
N ILE A 25 -14.64 28.09 -26.26
CA ILE A 25 -13.27 27.59 -26.44
C ILE A 25 -12.71 27.17 -25.08
N ASP A 26 -13.03 25.93 -24.69
CA ASP A 26 -12.57 25.31 -23.45
C ASP A 26 -11.23 24.57 -23.62
N ILE A 27 -10.68 24.06 -22.51
CA ILE A 27 -9.42 23.30 -22.45
C ILE A 27 -9.41 22.14 -23.46
N ASP A 28 -10.54 21.45 -23.63
CA ASP A 28 -10.68 20.34 -24.56
C ASP A 28 -10.65 20.80 -26.03
N VAL A 29 -11.34 21.91 -26.33
CA VAL A 29 -11.39 22.50 -27.68
C VAL A 29 -10.01 23.00 -28.10
N ILE A 30 -9.24 23.55 -27.16
CA ILE A 30 -7.86 24.03 -27.40
C ILE A 30 -6.92 22.90 -27.84
N GLN A 31 -7.16 21.64 -27.43
CA GLN A 31 -6.35 20.51 -27.88
C GLN A 31 -6.67 20.12 -29.33
N GLU A 32 -7.91 20.26 -29.75
CA GLU A 32 -8.40 19.84 -31.07
C GLU A 32 -8.25 20.96 -32.13
N ILE A 33 -8.16 22.21 -31.71
CA ILE A 33 -8.11 23.36 -32.64
C ILE A 33 -6.74 23.50 -33.33
N SER A 34 -6.78 23.86 -34.61
CA SER A 34 -5.59 24.13 -35.41
C SER A 34 -4.88 25.42 -34.96
N ASP A 35 -3.57 25.50 -35.16
CA ASP A 35 -2.80 26.71 -34.82
C ASP A 35 -3.28 27.96 -35.56
N ASN A 36 -3.79 27.80 -36.79
CA ASN A 36 -4.32 28.88 -37.62
C ASN A 36 -5.65 29.43 -37.08
N ASP A 37 -6.48 28.57 -36.50
CA ASP A 37 -7.73 29.01 -35.89
C ASP A 37 -7.49 29.64 -34.52
N LEU A 38 -6.51 29.14 -33.77
CA LEU A 38 -6.10 29.73 -32.49
C LEU A 38 -5.44 31.11 -32.69
N GLU A 39 -4.83 31.36 -33.85
CA GLU A 39 -4.23 32.65 -34.22
C GLU A 39 -5.25 33.79 -34.32
N LYS A 40 -6.54 33.49 -34.57
CA LYS A 40 -7.63 34.48 -34.60
C LYS A 40 -7.84 35.15 -33.24
N TYR A 41 -7.53 34.46 -32.15
CA TYR A 41 -7.66 34.95 -30.78
C TYR A 41 -6.28 35.31 -30.20
N LEU A 42 -5.25 34.50 -30.47
CA LEU A 42 -3.92 34.64 -29.91
C LEU A 42 -2.90 34.91 -31.03
N GLN A 43 -2.64 36.18 -31.32
CA GLN A 43 -1.71 36.59 -32.38
C GLN A 43 -0.26 36.18 -32.07
N CYS A 44 0.12 36.17 -30.80
CA CYS A 44 1.45 35.77 -30.34
C CYS A 44 1.63 34.25 -30.36
N LYS A 45 2.58 33.75 -31.16
CA LYS A 45 2.91 32.32 -31.23
C LYS A 45 3.30 31.72 -29.88
N GLY A 46 3.98 32.49 -29.02
CA GLY A 46 4.37 32.05 -27.68
C GLY A 46 3.17 31.75 -26.78
N ASP A 47 2.12 32.56 -26.86
CA ASP A 47 0.90 32.37 -26.07
C ASP A 47 0.09 31.18 -26.57
N ARG A 48 0.04 30.96 -27.89
CA ARG A 48 -0.56 29.74 -28.48
C ARG A 48 0.09 28.46 -27.93
N ILE A 49 1.42 28.42 -27.91
CA ILE A 49 2.18 27.28 -27.36
C ILE A 49 1.91 27.12 -25.87
N ALA A 50 1.90 28.22 -25.11
CA ALA A 50 1.67 28.18 -23.67
C ALA A 50 0.26 27.70 -23.31
N VAL A 51 -0.76 28.13 -24.07
CA VAL A 51 -2.15 27.71 -23.89
C VAL A 51 -2.33 26.23 -24.21
N LYS A 52 -1.73 25.72 -25.29
CA LYS A 52 -1.73 24.28 -25.61
C LYS A 52 -1.01 23.44 -24.55
N ALA A 53 0.12 23.93 -24.03
CA ALA A 53 0.85 23.26 -22.95
C ALA A 53 0.03 23.22 -21.65
N PHE A 54 -0.61 24.34 -21.29
CA PHE A 54 -1.49 24.44 -20.13
C PHE A 54 -2.68 23.48 -20.25
N ALA A 55 -3.32 23.42 -21.41
CA ALA A 55 -4.43 22.52 -21.67
C ALA A 55 -4.03 21.04 -21.53
N SER A 56 -2.85 20.68 -22.03
CA SER A 56 -2.31 19.32 -21.91
C SER A 56 -2.01 18.95 -20.45
N GLU A 57 -1.49 19.90 -19.67
CA GLU A 57 -1.18 19.69 -18.25
C GLU A 57 -2.43 19.53 -17.38
N GLN A 58 -3.50 20.28 -17.66
CA GLN A 58 -4.77 20.13 -16.92
C GLN A 58 -5.41 18.77 -17.18
N LYS A 59 -5.47 18.31 -18.44
CA LYS A 59 -6.00 16.98 -18.78
C LYS A 59 -5.23 15.85 -18.08
N ASN A 60 -3.91 15.95 -18.02
CA ASN A 60 -3.09 14.98 -17.28
C ASN A 60 -3.41 15.01 -15.78
N LYS A 61 -3.58 16.18 -15.17
CA LYS A 61 -3.98 16.31 -13.75
C LYS A 61 -5.36 15.71 -13.48
N ASP A 62 -6.31 15.89 -14.40
CA ASP A 62 -7.66 15.35 -14.26
C ASP A 62 -7.66 13.82 -14.34
N THR A 63 -6.93 13.23 -15.31
CA THR A 63 -6.78 11.76 -15.38
C THR A 63 -6.09 11.16 -14.14
N ASP A 64 -5.09 11.85 -13.58
CA ASP A 64 -4.44 11.43 -12.35
C ASP A 64 -5.35 11.57 -11.13
N ASN A 65 -6.19 12.60 -11.10
CA ASN A 65 -7.21 12.76 -10.07
C ASN A 65 -8.29 11.69 -10.16
N GLU A 66 -8.76 11.34 -11.36
CA GLU A 66 -9.70 10.23 -11.57
C GLU A 66 -9.12 8.90 -11.07
N ARG A 67 -7.85 8.60 -11.39
CA ARG A 67 -7.16 7.40 -10.88
C ARG A 67 -7.06 7.41 -9.35
N LYS A 68 -6.74 8.56 -8.75
CA LYS A 68 -6.71 8.72 -7.28
C LYS A 68 -8.09 8.51 -6.67
N LEU A 69 -9.15 9.07 -7.26
CA LEU A 69 -10.52 8.91 -6.79
C LEU A 69 -11.01 7.46 -6.92
N ALA A 70 -10.71 6.79 -8.04
CA ALA A 70 -11.00 5.37 -8.23
C ALA A 70 -10.28 4.49 -7.19
N LEU A 71 -9.02 4.81 -6.88
CA LEU A 71 -8.28 4.12 -5.82
C LEU A 71 -8.93 4.35 -4.45
N ILE A 72 -9.30 5.59 -4.12
CA ILE A 72 -9.99 5.92 -2.87
C ILE A 72 -11.32 5.19 -2.77
N ASP A 73 -12.10 5.14 -3.85
CA ASP A 73 -13.38 4.41 -3.90
C ASP A 73 -13.17 2.89 -3.69
N SER A 74 -12.17 2.30 -4.35
CA SER A 74 -11.81 0.91 -4.15
C SER A 74 -11.42 0.60 -2.69
N LEU A 75 -10.72 1.53 -2.03
CA LEU A 75 -10.36 1.42 -0.62
C LEU A 75 -11.59 1.55 0.29
N ARG A 76 -12.50 2.49 0.00
CA ARG A 76 -13.77 2.65 0.73
C ARG A 76 -14.60 1.37 0.66
N LYS A 77 -14.73 0.78 -0.53
CA LYS A 77 -15.38 -0.52 -0.76
C LYS A 77 -14.74 -1.64 0.08
N ARG A 78 -13.41 -1.74 0.09
CA ARG A 78 -12.68 -2.74 0.91
C ARG A 78 -12.80 -2.50 2.42
N MET A 79 -12.95 -1.25 2.84
CA MET A 79 -13.14 -0.88 4.25
C MET A 79 -14.60 -0.91 4.72
N GLY A 80 -15.56 -1.07 3.81
CA GLY A 80 -17.00 -1.05 4.12
C GLY A 80 -17.52 0.35 4.50
N VAL A 81 -16.91 1.41 3.97
CA VAL A 81 -17.37 2.79 4.17
C VAL A 81 -18.36 3.14 3.05
N PRO A 82 -19.60 3.55 3.35
CA PRO A 82 -20.57 3.92 2.32
C PRO A 82 -20.14 5.20 1.58
N ASN A 83 -20.42 5.26 0.28
CA ASN A 83 -20.20 6.46 -0.52
C ASN A 83 -21.23 7.54 -0.14
N MET A 84 -20.74 8.75 0.13
CA MET A 84 -21.56 9.91 0.52
C MET A 84 -22.15 10.67 -0.69
N SER A 85 -22.12 10.09 -1.89
CA SER A 85 -22.53 10.77 -3.13
C SER A 85 -23.93 10.41 -3.63
N ASP A 86 -24.65 9.50 -2.98
CA ASP A 86 -26.03 9.18 -3.36
C ASP A 86 -26.98 10.08 -2.55
N THR A 87 -27.06 11.33 -2.96
CA THR A 87 -28.20 12.21 -2.67
C THR A 87 -28.85 12.50 -4.00
N ASP A 88 -29.99 11.84 -4.24
CA ASP A 88 -31.27 12.45 -4.63
C ASP A 88 -32.10 11.41 -5.39
N ASP A 89 -33.09 10.84 -4.70
CA ASP A 89 -34.48 10.81 -5.19
C ASP A 89 -35.44 10.30 -4.11
N GLU A 90 -36.64 10.87 -4.20
CA GLU A 90 -37.65 11.10 -3.17
C GLU A 90 -38.22 9.91 -2.39
N GLU A 91 -38.59 10.25 -1.15
CA GLU A 91 -39.77 9.80 -0.43
C GLU A 91 -39.97 8.29 -0.25
N THR A 92 -39.64 7.77 0.95
CA THR A 92 -40.58 7.03 1.81
C THR A 92 -39.88 6.54 3.08
N THR A 93 -40.44 6.95 4.22
CA THR A 93 -40.30 6.40 5.58
C THR A 93 -39.00 6.59 6.38
N ILE A 94 -39.22 7.27 7.49
CA ILE A 94 -38.44 7.39 8.72
C ILE A 94 -37.83 6.02 9.12
N GLY A 95 -36.60 5.79 8.70
CA GLY A 95 -35.74 4.74 9.23
C GLY A 95 -34.43 5.38 9.64
N LYS A 96 -34.23 5.59 10.96
CA LYS A 96 -32.98 6.06 11.55
C LYS A 96 -31.83 5.12 11.11
N LYS A 97 -31.17 5.42 9.99
CA LYS A 97 -29.95 4.74 9.55
C LYS A 97 -28.85 5.12 10.55
N ARG A 98 -28.71 4.29 11.58
CA ARG A 98 -27.64 4.40 12.58
C ARG A 98 -26.31 4.46 11.84
N PRO A 99 -25.36 5.32 12.26
CA PRO A 99 -24.00 5.23 11.76
C PRO A 99 -23.54 3.81 12.02
N TYR A 100 -23.10 3.11 10.97
CA TYR A 100 -22.60 1.75 11.06
C TYR A 100 -21.31 1.79 11.89
N SER A 101 -21.45 1.75 13.22
CA SER A 101 -20.32 1.54 14.10
C SER A 101 -19.85 0.13 13.77
N PHE A 102 -18.71 0.00 13.09
CA PHE A 102 -18.02 -1.27 13.00
C PHE A 102 -17.85 -1.73 14.45
N SER A 103 -18.63 -2.73 14.85
CA SER A 103 -18.64 -3.23 16.20
C SER A 103 -17.23 -3.75 16.50
N ARG A 104 -16.42 -2.92 17.17
CA ARG A 104 -15.08 -3.32 17.66
C ARG A 104 -15.18 -4.53 18.60
N LYS A 105 -16.39 -4.88 19.05
CA LYS A 105 -16.67 -6.06 19.87
C LYS A 105 -16.39 -7.37 19.11
N PHE A 106 -16.57 -7.45 17.79
CA PHE A 106 -16.27 -8.67 17.02
C PHE A 106 -14.77 -8.95 16.90
N LYS A 107 -13.93 -7.91 16.76
CA LYS A 107 -12.46 -8.09 16.68
C LYS A 107 -11.87 -8.54 18.01
N LYS A 108 -12.37 -8.02 19.15
CA LYS A 108 -11.90 -8.41 20.49
C LYS A 108 -12.20 -9.87 20.82
N ARG A 109 -13.39 -10.39 20.46
CA ARG A 109 -13.75 -11.81 20.67
C ARG A 109 -12.83 -12.75 19.88
N LYS A 110 -12.57 -12.45 18.60
CA LYS A 110 -11.67 -13.25 17.76
C LYS A 110 -10.22 -13.23 18.28
N GLN A 111 -9.74 -12.09 18.78
CA GLN A 111 -8.39 -12.00 19.37
C GLN A 111 -8.28 -12.79 20.68
N ALA A 112 -9.27 -12.70 21.57
CA ALA A 112 -9.31 -13.49 22.80
C ALA A 112 -9.40 -14.99 22.52
N GLU A 113 -10.19 -15.39 21.51
CA GLU A 113 -10.31 -16.78 21.07
C GLU A 113 -9.02 -17.31 20.41
N ILE A 114 -8.30 -16.48 19.66
CA ILE A 114 -6.98 -16.86 19.13
C ILE A 114 -5.97 -16.97 20.28
N ALA A 115 -6.02 -16.06 21.25
CA ALA A 115 -5.17 -16.06 22.43
C ALA A 115 -5.48 -17.22 23.38
N SER A 116 -6.66 -17.85 23.33
CA SER A 116 -6.97 -19.04 24.13
C SER A 116 -6.52 -20.35 23.48
N LYS A 117 -6.23 -20.37 22.17
CA LYS A 117 -5.77 -21.58 21.49
C LYS A 117 -4.40 -22.04 22.03
N PRO A 118 -4.17 -23.37 22.14
CA PRO A 118 -2.91 -23.90 22.65
C PRO A 118 -1.75 -23.66 21.69
N ASP A 119 -2.05 -23.55 20.39
CA ASP A 119 -1.05 -23.36 19.35
C ASP A 119 -0.99 -21.92 18.85
N ARG A 120 0.23 -21.49 18.54
CA ARG A 120 0.54 -20.19 17.97
C ARG A 120 1.14 -20.33 16.59
N ALA A 121 0.66 -19.51 15.66
CA ALA A 121 1.30 -19.35 14.36
C ALA A 121 2.52 -18.44 14.52
N MET A 122 3.65 -18.88 13.98
CA MET A 122 4.93 -18.19 13.99
C MET A 122 5.42 -18.01 12.57
N VAL A 123 6.15 -16.91 12.38
CA VAL A 123 6.79 -16.54 11.12
C VAL A 123 8.28 -16.56 11.38
N VAL A 124 9.01 -17.40 10.66
CA VAL A 124 10.43 -17.66 10.92
C VAL A 124 11.24 -17.41 9.66
N GLY A 125 12.44 -16.88 9.83
CA GLY A 125 13.39 -16.63 8.75
C GLY A 125 14.70 -17.38 8.98
N PHE A 126 15.46 -17.61 7.92
CA PHE A 126 16.76 -18.25 7.98
C PHE A 126 17.89 -17.21 7.83
N ALA A 127 18.87 -17.27 8.71
CA ALA A 127 20.09 -16.47 8.63
C ALA A 127 21.31 -17.36 8.90
N ILE A 128 22.41 -17.08 8.22
CA ILE A 128 23.68 -17.80 8.37
C ILE A 128 24.78 -16.81 8.77
N LEU A 129 25.71 -17.25 9.61
CA LEU A 129 26.87 -16.43 9.98
C LEU A 129 27.82 -16.32 8.79
N ASP A 130 28.05 -15.11 8.32
CA ASP A 130 29.04 -14.82 7.29
C ASP A 130 30.43 -14.73 7.94
N SER A 131 31.35 -15.61 7.52
CA SER A 131 32.71 -15.67 8.06
C SER A 131 33.52 -14.42 7.72
N SER A 132 33.24 -13.76 6.59
CA SER A 132 33.96 -12.55 6.16
C SER A 132 33.52 -11.32 6.93
N ALA A 133 32.21 -11.17 7.15
CA ALA A 133 31.64 -10.00 7.83
C ALA A 133 31.48 -10.18 9.35
N LYS A 134 31.70 -11.40 9.88
CA LYS A 134 31.41 -11.80 11.28
C LYS A 134 29.99 -11.40 11.72
N ALA A 135 29.04 -11.46 10.81
CA ALA A 135 27.67 -11.00 11.02
C ALA A 135 26.67 -12.00 10.42
N TYR A 136 25.49 -12.10 11.01
CA TYR A 136 24.41 -12.92 10.48
C TYR A 136 23.80 -12.26 9.24
N ARG A 137 23.69 -13.03 8.16
CA ARG A 137 23.07 -12.61 6.91
C ARG A 137 21.80 -13.41 6.67
N GLN A 138 20.67 -12.70 6.57
CA GLN A 138 19.39 -13.32 6.22
C GLN A 138 19.43 -13.88 4.79
N ILE A 139 19.03 -15.14 4.64
CA ILE A 139 18.98 -15.85 3.36
C ILE A 139 17.62 -15.63 2.71
N ARG A 140 17.61 -15.29 1.42
CA ARG A 140 16.38 -15.04 0.64
C ARG A 140 15.77 -16.35 0.12
N ALA A 141 14.47 -16.31 -0.20
CA ALA A 141 13.72 -17.49 -0.65
C ALA A 141 14.33 -18.27 -1.83
N PRO A 142 14.89 -17.61 -2.88
CA PRO A 142 15.52 -18.34 -4.00
C PRO A 142 16.75 -19.17 -3.59
N LEU A 143 17.37 -18.85 -2.46
CA LEU A 143 18.52 -19.54 -1.89
C LEU A 143 18.09 -20.46 -0.72
N GLY A 144 16.90 -21.03 -0.78
CA GLY A 144 16.42 -21.97 0.25
C GLY A 144 16.02 -21.35 1.59
N GLY A 145 16.28 -20.06 1.79
CA GLY A 145 15.82 -19.32 2.97
C GLY A 145 14.43 -18.71 2.78
N GLY A 146 14.31 -17.42 3.06
CA GLY A 146 13.06 -16.68 3.07
C GLY A 146 12.26 -16.92 4.34
N THR A 147 10.98 -16.63 4.29
CA THR A 147 10.07 -16.77 5.41
C THR A 147 9.34 -18.12 5.34
N ARG A 148 9.18 -18.79 6.49
CA ARG A 148 8.37 -19.99 6.66
C ARG A 148 7.36 -19.78 7.78
N TYR A 149 6.29 -20.56 7.73
CA TYR A 149 5.23 -20.52 8.72
C TYR A 149 5.26 -21.80 9.53
N ALA A 150 5.36 -21.67 10.85
CA ALA A 150 5.29 -22.79 11.77
C ALA A 150 4.09 -22.61 12.69
N ARG A 151 3.45 -23.71 13.09
CA ARG A 151 2.41 -23.70 14.10
C ARG A 151 2.88 -24.58 15.26
N VAL A 152 3.00 -23.98 16.44
CA VAL A 152 3.69 -24.59 17.58
C VAL A 152 2.93 -24.35 18.87
N ASN A 153 3.01 -25.29 19.79
CA ASN A 153 2.35 -25.17 21.08
C ASN A 153 3.01 -24.05 21.90
N LYS A 154 2.23 -23.32 22.68
CA LYS A 154 2.71 -22.26 23.58
C LYS A 154 3.73 -22.72 24.61
N ASN A 155 3.61 -23.97 25.06
CA ASN A 155 4.50 -24.57 26.05
C ASN A 155 5.81 -25.11 25.45
N THR A 156 5.92 -25.13 24.12
CA THR A 156 7.12 -25.59 23.43
C THR A 156 8.31 -24.72 23.85
N ARG A 157 9.43 -25.37 24.14
CA ARG A 157 10.69 -24.71 24.52
C ARG A 157 11.61 -24.53 23.32
N LYS A 158 12.64 -23.69 23.47
CA LYS A 158 13.63 -23.39 22.44
C LYS A 158 14.19 -24.64 21.72
N ASN A 159 14.65 -25.64 22.46
CA ASN A 159 15.27 -26.84 21.86
C ASN A 159 14.28 -27.64 20.99
N GLU A 160 13.04 -27.75 21.41
CA GLU A 160 11.97 -28.40 20.63
C GLU A 160 11.59 -27.54 19.41
N LEU A 161 11.55 -26.22 19.59
CA LEU A 161 11.25 -25.28 18.53
C LEU A 161 12.28 -25.36 17.38
N ILE A 162 13.56 -25.49 17.70
CA ILE A 162 14.64 -25.72 16.71
C ILE A 162 14.35 -27.00 15.91
N LYS A 163 13.99 -28.11 16.57
CA LYS A 163 13.66 -29.38 15.90
C LYS A 163 12.47 -29.26 14.95
N ILE A 164 11.49 -28.42 15.27
CA ILE A 164 10.31 -28.18 14.42
C ILE A 164 10.68 -27.28 13.23
N ILE A 165 11.50 -26.25 13.44
CA ILE A 165 11.79 -25.23 12.43
C ILE A 165 12.87 -25.66 11.44
N CYS A 166 13.96 -26.31 11.88
CA CYS A 166 15.08 -26.63 11.00
C CYS A 166 14.67 -27.44 9.75
N PRO A 167 13.79 -28.46 9.84
CA PRO A 167 13.31 -29.19 8.67
C PRO A 167 12.59 -28.30 7.63
N LEU A 168 12.03 -27.15 8.02
CA LEU A 168 11.37 -26.21 7.09
C LEU A 168 12.35 -25.49 6.15
N PHE A 169 13.64 -25.44 6.53
CA PHE A 169 14.72 -24.81 5.77
C PHE A 169 15.72 -25.82 5.19
N PHE A 170 15.72 -27.05 5.71
CA PHE A 170 16.54 -28.17 5.26
C PHE A 170 15.63 -29.37 4.97
N PRO A 171 14.84 -29.34 3.88
CA PRO A 171 14.08 -30.51 3.46
C PRO A 171 15.05 -31.68 3.21
N ASP A 172 14.70 -32.86 3.69
CA ASP A 172 15.56 -34.06 3.64
C ASP A 172 16.96 -33.87 4.27
N GLY A 173 17.11 -32.90 5.18
CA GLY A 173 18.34 -32.61 5.89
C GLY A 173 19.38 -31.84 5.08
N LYS A 174 19.05 -31.32 3.90
CA LYS A 174 19.98 -30.54 3.05
C LYS A 174 19.30 -29.33 2.42
N ASN A 175 20.07 -28.26 2.23
CA ASN A 175 19.67 -27.15 1.37
C ASN A 175 20.83 -26.72 0.45
N CYS A 176 20.68 -25.60 -0.26
CA CYS A 176 21.74 -25.09 -1.15
C CYS A 176 22.97 -24.54 -0.42
N HIS A 177 22.94 -24.42 0.92
CA HIS A 177 24.06 -23.97 1.73
C HIS A 177 24.84 -25.13 2.35
N GLY A 178 24.22 -26.27 2.65
CA GLY A 178 24.91 -27.44 3.19
C GLY A 178 23.98 -28.49 3.79
N ASN A 179 24.55 -29.45 4.51
CA ASN A 179 23.80 -30.41 5.31
C ASN A 179 23.42 -29.78 6.65
N ILE A 180 22.28 -30.16 7.21
CA ILE A 180 21.83 -29.72 8.53
C ILE A 180 22.85 -30.02 9.64
N ASN A 181 23.60 -31.12 9.52
CA ASN A 181 24.59 -31.55 10.51
C ASN A 181 25.87 -30.70 10.51
N ASP A 182 26.10 -29.91 9.46
CA ASP A 182 27.27 -29.04 9.35
C ASP A 182 27.11 -27.75 10.19
N TYR A 183 25.93 -27.53 10.76
CA TYR A 183 25.57 -26.28 11.42
C TYR A 183 25.11 -26.49 12.87
N SER A 184 25.39 -25.48 13.69
CA SER A 184 24.72 -25.29 14.99
C SER A 184 23.60 -24.27 14.82
N PHE A 185 22.43 -24.56 15.36
CA PHE A 185 21.24 -23.72 15.21
C PHE A 185 20.88 -23.04 16.52
N ASP A 186 20.48 -21.78 16.39
CA ASP A 186 19.94 -20.98 17.47
C ASP A 186 18.75 -20.15 16.95
N ILE A 187 17.91 -19.64 17.87
CA ILE A 187 16.76 -18.81 17.57
C ILE A 187 16.95 -17.43 18.20
N SER A 188 16.78 -16.40 17.37
CA SER A 188 16.78 -14.99 17.75
C SER A 188 15.46 -14.35 17.31
N THR A 189 15.06 -13.28 18.00
CA THR A 189 13.87 -12.49 17.64
C THR A 189 14.09 -11.62 16.39
N ASP A 190 15.35 -11.30 16.08
CA ASP A 190 15.77 -10.55 14.90
C ASP A 190 17.19 -10.96 14.46
N VAL A 191 17.60 -10.59 13.24
CA VAL A 191 18.91 -10.89 12.65
C VAL A 191 20.06 -10.33 13.50
N HIS A 192 19.83 -9.21 14.20
CA HIS A 192 20.77 -8.60 15.15
C HIS A 192 20.32 -8.72 16.61
N GLY A 193 19.24 -9.48 16.85
CA GLY A 193 18.48 -9.46 18.10
C GLY A 193 19.10 -10.25 19.25
N THR A 194 18.43 -10.18 20.40
CA THR A 194 18.75 -10.97 21.59
C THR A 194 18.42 -12.44 21.34
N GLN A 195 19.40 -13.32 21.56
CA GLN A 195 19.18 -14.77 21.54
C GLN A 195 18.10 -15.17 22.56
N LEU A 196 17.26 -16.14 22.19
CA LEU A 196 16.25 -16.66 23.10
C LEU A 196 16.91 -17.44 24.24
N MET A 197 16.44 -17.28 25.47
CA MET A 197 16.95 -18.05 26.61
C MET A 197 16.45 -19.49 26.53
N GLN A 198 17.24 -20.46 27.01
CA GLN A 198 16.94 -21.89 26.82
C GLN A 198 15.69 -22.37 27.57
N ASN A 199 15.34 -21.70 28.67
CA ASN A 199 14.26 -22.09 29.56
C ASN A 199 12.92 -21.39 29.26
N GLU A 200 12.90 -20.41 28.35
CA GLU A 200 11.68 -19.67 28.03
C GLU A 200 10.76 -20.48 27.10
N SER A 201 9.47 -20.45 27.42
CA SER A 201 8.41 -20.96 26.56
C SER A 201 8.02 -19.95 25.49
N ILE A 202 7.41 -20.41 24.39
CA ILE A 202 6.93 -19.54 23.31
C ILE A 202 5.90 -18.53 23.83
N GLU A 203 5.09 -18.90 24.82
CA GLU A 203 4.16 -17.96 25.46
C GLU A 203 4.88 -16.79 26.13
N GLU A 204 5.92 -17.07 26.92
CA GLU A 204 6.72 -16.04 27.60
C GLU A 204 7.42 -15.13 26.58
N ILE A 205 8.01 -15.72 25.54
CA ILE A 205 8.67 -14.99 24.45
C ILE A 205 7.68 -14.02 23.79
N THR A 206 6.47 -14.49 23.47
CA THR A 206 5.50 -13.66 22.77
C THR A 206 4.88 -12.58 23.66
N ARG A 207 4.95 -12.72 24.99
CA ARG A 207 4.51 -11.66 25.92
C ARG A 207 5.54 -10.54 26.07
N ARG A 208 6.82 -10.83 25.79
CA ARG A 208 7.94 -9.87 25.87
C ARG A 208 8.05 -8.98 24.62
N LEU A 209 7.67 -9.52 23.46
CA LEU A 209 7.66 -8.84 22.16
C LEU A 209 6.44 -7.95 21.98
#